data_AF-A0A1V6S8P9-F1
#
_entry.id   AF-A0A1V6S8P9-F1
#
_cell.length_a   1.000
_cell.length_b   1.000
_cell.length_c   1.000
_cell.angle_alpha   90.00
_cell.angle_beta   90.00
_cell.angle_gamma   90.00
#
_symmetry.space_group_name_H-M   'P 1'
#
loop_
_entity.id
_entity.type
_entity.pdbx_description
1 polymer ?
#
loop_
_entity_poly.entity_id
_entity_poly.type
_entity_poly.pdbx_seq_one_letter_code
_entity_poly.pdbx_strand_id
1 'polypeptide(L)'
;MVGFSSVTQLIFGDNLKSDNVEHFYLYVTVYRCQNWNHKAQTAYIRIWKQIPHLETEIDDPDIRARQAKPKWIPQELIAYKELTDKNSGVTPRLLGWSREQQDGSGLVPGGFLVSLAWEEVPGTQLGDQLGSEAFWKLGQDERKRVRGP
;
A
#
# COMPACT_ATOMS: atom_id res chain seq x y z
N MET A 1 -12.00 22.50 -2.03
CA MET A 1 -11.01 22.31 -0.95
C MET A 1 -11.25 20.91 -0.38
N VAL A 2 -10.38 19.95 -0.70
CA VAL A 2 -10.54 18.54 -0.31
C VAL A 2 -9.96 18.37 1.09
N GLY A 3 -10.76 17.90 2.04
CA GLY A 3 -10.27 17.53 3.36
C GLY A 3 -9.65 16.14 3.30
N PHE A 4 -8.33 16.04 3.28
CA PHE A 4 -7.61 14.79 3.45
C PHE A 4 -7.35 14.59 4.95
N SER A 5 -7.91 13.56 5.56
CA SER A 5 -7.43 13.09 6.86
C SER A 5 -6.23 12.19 6.59
N SER A 6 -5.02 12.70 6.81
CA SER A 6 -3.78 11.94 6.61
C SER A 6 -3.54 10.99 7.77
N VAL A 7 -3.37 9.70 7.48
CA VAL A 7 -2.61 8.80 8.35
C VAL A 7 -1.29 8.57 7.64
N THR A 8 -0.33 9.48 7.85
CA THR A 8 1.01 9.35 7.30
C THR A 8 1.75 8.32 8.14
N GLN A 9 1.86 7.09 7.63
CA GLN A 9 2.77 6.11 8.21
C GLN A 9 3.99 6.00 7.28
N LEU A 10 5.13 6.54 7.73
CA LEU A 10 6.42 6.30 7.09
C LEU A 10 6.83 4.85 7.40
N ILE A 11 6.55 3.93 6.48
CA ILE A 11 7.13 2.59 6.56
C ILE A 11 8.46 2.66 5.83
N PHE A 12 9.55 2.72 6.59
CA PHE A 12 10.85 2.27 6.12
C PHE A 12 10.72 0.77 5.92
N GLY A 13 10.75 0.30 4.68
CA GLY A 13 10.62 -1.13 4.40
C GLY A 13 11.62 -1.92 5.22
N ASP A 14 11.12 -2.80 6.09
CA ASP A 14 11.95 -3.76 6.80
C ASP A 14 12.77 -4.55 5.78
N ASN A 15 14.06 -4.71 6.10
CA ASN A 15 15.06 -5.42 5.32
C ASN A 15 14.62 -6.87 5.03
N LEU A 16 13.85 -7.10 3.97
CA LEU A 16 13.61 -8.42 3.41
C LEU A 16 14.84 -8.82 2.59
N LYS A 17 15.83 -9.42 3.25
CA LYS A 17 16.95 -10.10 2.58
C LYS A 17 16.41 -11.29 1.79
N SER A 18 16.46 -11.18 0.48
CA SER A 18 16.37 -12.32 -0.44
C SER A 18 17.60 -12.26 -1.32
N ASP A 19 18.40 -13.33 -1.26
CA ASP A 19 19.66 -13.43 -1.97
C ASP A 19 19.40 -13.39 -3.49
N ASN A 20 19.83 -12.29 -4.13
CA ASN A 20 19.67 -11.89 -5.55
C ASN A 20 18.56 -10.88 -5.92
N VAL A 21 18.09 -10.04 -4.99
CA VAL A 21 17.22 -8.90 -5.33
C VAL A 21 18.04 -7.61 -5.45
N GLU A 22 18.01 -6.95 -6.61
CA GLU A 22 18.44 -5.56 -6.69
C GLU A 22 17.59 -4.72 -5.74
N HIS A 23 18.19 -4.25 -4.65
CA HIS A 23 17.50 -3.42 -3.67
C HIS A 23 17.11 -2.07 -4.26
N PHE A 24 15.91 -1.61 -3.94
CA PHE A 24 15.45 -0.26 -4.21
C PHE A 24 14.67 0.23 -2.99
N TYR A 25 14.62 1.55 -2.82
CA TYR A 25 13.93 2.18 -1.71
C TYR A 25 12.56 2.65 -2.19
N LEU A 26 11.56 2.53 -1.32
CA LEU A 26 10.21 2.97 -1.60
C LEU A 26 9.61 3.62 -0.35
N TYR A 27 8.67 4.54 -0.56
CA TYR A 27 7.74 4.94 0.49
C TYR A 27 6.40 4.26 0.28
N VAL A 28 5.73 3.89 1.38
CA VAL A 28 4.34 3.43 1.39
C VAL A 28 3.53 4.41 2.22
N THR A 29 2.34 4.76 1.75
CA THR A 29 1.37 5.50 2.56
C THR A 29 -0.05 5.00 2.28
N VAL A 30 -0.94 5.13 3.26
CA VAL A 30 -2.34 4.72 3.14
C VAL A 30 -3.24 5.89 3.53
N TYR A 31 -4.19 6.22 2.66
CA TYR A 31 -5.21 7.24 2.90
C TYR A 31 -6.59 6.60 3.00
N ARG A 32 -7.42 7.08 3.92
CA ARG A 32 -8.85 6.84 3.88
C ARG A 32 -9.49 7.96 3.06
N CYS A 33 -10.18 7.59 1.99
CA CYS A 33 -10.78 8.50 1.03
C CYS A 33 -12.30 8.35 1.00
N GLN A 34 -12.99 9.44 0.66
CA GLN A 34 -14.43 9.48 0.50
C GLN A 34 -14.75 9.88 -0.94
N ASN A 35 -15.64 9.14 -1.60
CA ASN A 35 -16.07 9.49 -2.95
C ASN A 35 -16.83 10.82 -2.92
N TRP A 36 -16.38 11.77 -3.73
CA TRP A 36 -16.97 13.10 -3.81
C TRP A 36 -18.43 13.07 -4.29
N ASN A 37 -18.72 12.24 -5.30
CA ASN A 37 -20.04 12.12 -5.89
C ASN A 37 -21.00 11.32 -5.00
N HIS A 38 -20.45 10.40 -4.20
CA HIS A 38 -21.20 9.55 -3.28
C HIS A 38 -20.52 9.49 -1.92
N LYS A 39 -20.79 10.46 -1.04
CA LYS A 39 -20.12 10.56 0.28
C LYS A 39 -20.27 9.31 1.16
N ALA A 40 -21.31 8.50 0.96
CA ALA A 40 -21.47 7.24 1.69
C ALA A 40 -20.43 6.17 1.29
N GLN A 41 -19.78 6.32 0.13
CA GLN A 41 -18.76 5.40 -0.34
C GLN A 41 -17.38 5.86 0.12
N THR A 42 -16.79 5.07 1.00
CA THR A 42 -15.43 5.25 1.51
C THR A 42 -14.53 4.12 1.06
N ALA A 43 -13.24 4.43 0.96
CA ALA A 43 -12.22 3.53 0.45
C ALA A 43 -10.90 3.79 1.15
N TYR A 44 -10.01 2.83 1.11
CA TYR A 44 -8.61 3.03 1.42
C TYR A 44 -7.80 3.06 0.13
N ILE A 45 -6.80 3.94 0.06
CA ILE A 45 -5.85 4.04 -1.04
C ILE A 45 -4.45 3.84 -0.49
N ARG A 46 -3.72 2.84 -0.97
CA ARG A 46 -2.29 2.68 -0.73
C ARG A 46 -1.51 3.18 -1.92
N ILE A 47 -0.44 3.92 -1.64
CA ILE A 47 0.48 4.44 -2.64
C ILE A 47 1.88 3.92 -2.33
N TRP A 48 2.51 3.29 -3.31
CA TRP A 48 3.93 2.97 -3.32
C TRP A 48 4.62 3.87 -4.32
N LYS A 49 5.69 4.52 -3.93
CA LYS A 49 6.52 5.29 -4.85
C LYS A 49 7.97 5.03 -4.56
N GLN A 50 8.72 4.83 -5.63
CA GLN A 50 10.15 4.66 -5.55
C GLN A 50 10.81 5.98 -5.09
N ILE A 51 11.74 5.86 -4.15
CA ILE A 51 12.55 6.97 -3.66
C ILE A 51 14.02 6.71 -3.94
N PRO A 52 14.87 7.75 -3.94
CA PRO A 52 16.30 7.59 -4.14
C PRO A 52 16.89 6.68 -3.09
N HIS A 53 18.02 6.07 -3.43
CA HIS A 53 18.87 5.43 -2.43
C HIS A 53 19.34 6.47 -1.44
N LEU A 54 19.57 6.02 -0.20
CA LEU A 54 20.15 6.87 0.83
C LEU A 54 21.44 7.51 0.30
N GLU A 55 21.64 8.79 0.61
CA GLU A 55 22.79 9.62 0.19
C GLU A 55 22.78 10.05 -1.28
N THR A 56 21.78 9.67 -2.06
CA THR A 56 21.64 10.09 -3.48
C THR A 56 20.48 11.04 -3.71
N GLU A 57 19.81 11.51 -2.65
CA GLU A 57 18.56 12.26 -2.74
C GLU A 57 18.70 13.60 -3.47
N ILE A 58 19.87 14.22 -3.35
CA ILE A 58 20.21 15.51 -3.96
C ILE A 58 21.10 15.37 -5.20
N ASP A 59 21.42 14.13 -5.60
CA ASP A 59 22.20 13.88 -6.80
C ASP A 59 21.44 14.31 -8.07
N ASP A 60 22.22 14.47 -9.13
CA ASP A 60 21.71 14.75 -10.46
C ASP A 60 20.58 13.76 -10.84
N PRO A 61 19.47 14.25 -11.45
CA PRO A 61 18.38 13.40 -11.91
C PRO A 61 18.84 12.18 -12.74
N ASP A 62 19.89 12.31 -13.56
CA ASP A 62 20.43 11.22 -14.38
C ASP A 62 21.13 10.14 -13.55
N ILE A 63 21.68 10.50 -12.39
CA ILE A 63 22.25 9.53 -11.43
C ILE A 63 21.11 8.76 -10.76
N ARG A 64 20.10 9.49 -10.25
CA ARG A 64 18.92 8.88 -9.63
C ARG A 64 18.13 8.02 -10.62
N ALA A 65 18.06 8.40 -11.89
CA ALA A 65 17.34 7.65 -12.93
C ALA A 65 17.88 6.21 -13.10
N ARG A 66 19.16 5.98 -12.85
CA ARG A 66 19.78 4.64 -12.95
C ARG A 66 19.25 3.67 -11.88
N GLN A 67 18.67 4.19 -10.81
CA GLN A 67 18.08 3.41 -9.73
C GLN A 67 16.68 2.91 -10.08
N ALA A 68 16.05 3.46 -11.14
CA ALA A 68 14.67 3.18 -11.50
C ALA A 68 14.37 1.69 -11.67
N LYS A 69 13.29 1.22 -11.03
CA LYS A 69 12.73 -0.12 -11.19
C LYS A 69 11.36 -0.02 -11.85
N PRO A 70 11.26 0.40 -13.12
CA PRO A 70 10.00 0.77 -13.75
C PRO A 70 8.97 -0.35 -13.79
N LYS A 71 9.42 -1.62 -13.77
CA LYS A 71 8.57 -2.82 -13.88
C LYS A 71 8.12 -3.39 -12.54
N TRP A 72 8.56 -2.82 -11.41
CA TRP A 72 8.17 -3.32 -10.11
C TRP A 72 6.67 -3.15 -9.86
N ILE A 73 6.06 -4.18 -9.27
CA ILE A 73 4.65 -4.23 -8.89
C ILE A 73 4.58 -4.85 -7.48
N PRO A 74 3.82 -4.28 -6.54
CA PRO A 74 3.64 -4.87 -5.22
C PRO A 74 2.85 -6.18 -5.33
N GLN A 75 3.33 -7.23 -4.65
CA GLN A 75 2.65 -8.55 -4.57
C GLN A 75 1.21 -8.41 -4.05
N GLU A 76 0.97 -7.47 -3.16
CA GLU A 76 -0.37 -7.17 -2.66
C GLU A 76 -1.34 -6.74 -3.76
N LEU A 77 -0.90 -5.92 -4.73
CA LEU A 77 -1.74 -5.55 -5.87
C LEU A 77 -2.06 -6.77 -6.75
N ILE A 78 -1.12 -7.70 -6.90
CA ILE A 78 -1.35 -8.96 -7.63
C ILE A 78 -2.40 -9.79 -6.91
N ALA A 79 -2.26 -9.97 -5.59
CA ALA A 79 -3.22 -10.68 -4.76
C ALA A 79 -4.62 -10.06 -4.83
N TYR A 80 -4.74 -8.73 -4.70
CA TYR A 80 -6.05 -8.05 -4.78
C TYR A 80 -6.74 -8.25 -6.13
N LYS A 81 -5.98 -8.23 -7.25
CA LYS A 81 -6.51 -8.53 -8.58
C LYS A 81 -7.07 -9.95 -8.63
N GLU A 82 -6.24 -10.94 -8.28
CA GLU A 82 -6.65 -12.35 -8.32
C GLU A 82 -7.84 -12.67 -7.42
N LEU A 83 -7.86 -12.13 -6.20
CA LEU A 83 -8.93 -12.36 -5.23
C LEU A 83 -10.23 -11.69 -5.64
N THR A 84 -10.15 -10.50 -6.25
CA THR A 84 -11.32 -9.81 -6.81
C THR A 84 -11.85 -10.57 -8.03
N ASP A 85 -10.98 -11.01 -8.94
CA ASP A 85 -11.37 -11.79 -10.13
C ASP A 85 -12.06 -13.11 -9.75
N LYS A 86 -11.64 -13.72 -8.64
CA LYS A 86 -12.25 -14.93 -8.07
C LYS A 86 -13.50 -14.67 -7.22
N ASN A 87 -13.95 -13.42 -7.08
CA ASN A 87 -15.07 -13.02 -6.21
C ASN A 87 -14.92 -13.51 -4.76
N SER A 88 -13.73 -13.37 -4.18
CA SER A 88 -13.48 -13.74 -2.78
C SER A 88 -14.40 -12.95 -1.83
N GLY A 89 -15.13 -13.66 -0.97
CA GLY A 89 -16.03 -13.05 0.02
C GLY A 89 -15.37 -12.66 1.35
N VAL A 90 -14.06 -12.91 1.50
CA VAL A 90 -13.30 -12.70 2.75
C VAL A 90 -12.21 -11.65 2.61
N THR A 91 -12.13 -10.99 1.45
CA THR A 91 -11.13 -9.95 1.15
C THR A 91 -11.86 -8.71 0.66
N PRO A 92 -11.46 -7.50 1.08
CA PRO A 92 -12.03 -6.28 0.52
C PRO A 92 -11.92 -6.28 -1.00
N ARG A 93 -12.93 -5.78 -1.70
CA ARG A 93 -12.91 -5.66 -3.16
C ARG A 93 -11.95 -4.57 -3.62
N LEU A 94 -11.20 -4.88 -4.68
CA LEU A 94 -10.45 -3.90 -5.45
C LEU A 94 -11.42 -2.92 -6.12
N LEU A 95 -11.29 -1.64 -5.80
CA LEU A 95 -12.08 -0.56 -6.43
C LEU A 95 -11.37 0.01 -7.66
N GLY A 96 -10.05 0.00 -7.66
CA GLY A 96 -9.24 0.51 -8.76
C GLY A 96 -7.75 0.50 -8.41
N TRP A 97 -6.92 0.67 -9.43
CA TRP A 97 -5.47 0.81 -9.26
C TRP A 97 -4.90 1.65 -10.39
N SER A 98 -3.79 2.33 -10.15
CA SER A 98 -3.01 3.00 -11.18
C SER A 98 -1.55 2.58 -11.10
N ARG A 99 -0.88 2.64 -12.24
CA ARG A 99 0.57 2.56 -12.32
C ARG A 99 1.07 3.64 -13.24
N GLU A 100 1.99 4.41 -12.72
CA GLU A 100 2.61 5.54 -13.38
C GLU A 100 4.12 5.39 -13.28
N GLN A 101 4.81 5.98 -14.24
CA GLN A 101 6.24 6.14 -14.22
C GLN A 101 6.54 7.58 -13.83
N GLN A 102 7.50 7.77 -12.92
CA GLN A 102 7.95 9.10 -12.51
C GLN A 102 8.62 9.79 -13.70
N ASP A 103 8.23 11.04 -13.94
CA ASP A 103 8.81 11.87 -14.99
C ASP A 103 10.25 12.33 -14.67
N GLY A 104 10.84 13.14 -15.55
CA GLY A 104 12.20 13.68 -15.37
C GLY A 104 12.41 14.52 -14.11
N SER A 105 11.33 15.05 -13.52
CA SER A 105 11.35 15.83 -12.27
C SER A 105 11.08 14.97 -11.03
N GLY A 106 10.77 13.69 -11.23
CA GLY A 106 10.50 12.74 -10.15
C GLY A 106 11.67 12.55 -9.19
N LEU A 107 11.37 11.97 -8.03
CA LEU A 107 12.40 11.62 -7.04
C LEU A 107 13.32 10.54 -7.58
N VAL A 108 12.80 9.60 -8.35
CA VAL A 108 13.60 8.68 -9.14
C VAL A 108 13.05 8.76 -10.56
N PRO A 109 13.64 9.57 -11.46
CA PRO A 109 13.17 9.66 -12.83
C PRO A 109 13.14 8.27 -13.48
N GLY A 110 12.02 7.93 -14.12
CA GLY A 110 11.79 6.60 -14.65
C GLY A 110 11.41 5.53 -13.62
N GLY A 111 11.43 5.83 -12.33
CA GLY A 111 10.96 4.97 -11.24
C GLY A 111 9.45 4.81 -11.23
N PHE A 112 8.91 3.98 -10.34
CA PHE A 112 7.47 3.71 -10.29
C PHE A 112 6.72 4.62 -9.30
N LEU A 113 5.42 4.80 -9.58
CA LEU A 113 4.37 5.24 -8.68
C LEU A 113 3.17 4.31 -8.90
N VAL A 114 2.81 3.51 -7.89
CA VAL A 114 1.71 2.55 -7.96
C VAL A 114 0.68 2.91 -6.90
N SER A 115 -0.59 2.94 -7.27
CA SER A 115 -1.70 3.13 -6.34
C SER A 115 -2.69 1.99 -6.42
N LEU A 116 -3.28 1.64 -5.28
CA LEU A 116 -4.30 0.61 -5.11
C LEU A 116 -5.40 1.18 -4.23
N ALA A 117 -6.65 1.11 -4.67
CA ALA A 117 -7.82 1.47 -3.89
C ALA A 117 -8.69 0.24 -3.60
N TRP A 118 -9.08 0.04 -2.34
CA TRP A 118 -9.97 -1.04 -1.91
C TRP A 118 -11.09 -0.51 -1.02
N GLU A 119 -12.18 -1.27 -0.93
CA GLU A 119 -13.34 -0.88 -0.12
C GLU A 119 -13.02 -0.84 1.38
N GLU A 120 -13.62 0.11 2.08
CA GLU A 120 -13.70 0.05 3.54
C GLU A 120 -14.71 -1.04 3.92
N VAL A 121 -14.27 -2.04 4.68
CA VAL A 121 -15.14 -3.09 5.21
C VAL A 121 -15.68 -2.69 6.59
N PRO A 122 -16.97 -2.95 6.90
CA PRO A 122 -17.51 -2.70 8.23
C PRO A 122 -16.80 -3.55 9.28
N GLY A 123 -16.53 -2.97 10.45
CA GLY A 123 -16.03 -3.70 11.62
C GLY A 123 -14.90 -2.98 12.33
N THR A 124 -14.28 -3.70 13.26
CA THR A 124 -13.13 -3.22 14.04
C THR A 124 -11.89 -3.96 13.57
N GLN A 125 -10.85 -3.22 13.21
CA GLN A 125 -9.55 -3.80 12.88
C GLN A 125 -8.99 -4.53 14.12
N LEU A 126 -8.76 -5.83 13.99
CA LEU A 126 -8.33 -6.69 15.11
C LEU A 126 -6.79 -6.80 15.25
N GLY A 127 -6.06 -6.18 14.33
CA GLY A 127 -4.61 -6.09 14.37
C GLY A 127 -4.07 -5.13 13.32
N ASP A 128 -2.86 -4.64 13.55
CA ASP A 128 -2.11 -3.76 12.67
C ASP A 128 -0.69 -4.32 12.45
N GLN A 129 0.21 -3.47 11.96
CA GLN A 129 1.60 -3.85 11.70
C GLN A 129 2.39 -4.18 12.97
N LEU A 130 1.95 -3.71 14.13
CA LEU A 130 2.56 -3.97 15.43
C LEU A 130 2.00 -5.24 16.09
N GLY A 131 0.93 -5.80 15.55
CA GLY A 131 0.40 -7.11 15.91
C GLY A 131 -1.11 -7.15 16.06
N SER A 132 -1.61 -8.25 16.59
CA SER A 132 -3.05 -8.52 16.74
C SER A 132 -3.48 -8.44 18.21
N GLU A 133 -3.00 -7.43 18.93
CA GLU A 133 -3.27 -7.30 20.37
C GLU A 133 -4.78 -7.19 20.65
N ALA A 134 -5.51 -6.43 19.82
CA ALA A 134 -6.97 -6.31 19.93
C ALA A 134 -7.66 -7.67 19.80
N PHE A 135 -7.20 -8.53 18.87
CA PHE A 135 -7.69 -9.90 18.77
C PHE A 135 -7.39 -10.72 20.04
N TRP A 136 -6.18 -10.62 20.60
CA TRP A 136 -5.77 -11.45 21.74
C TRP A 136 -6.40 -11.01 23.07
N LYS A 137 -6.86 -9.77 23.17
CA LYS A 137 -7.66 -9.26 24.30
C LYS A 137 -9.09 -9.82 24.34
N LEU A 138 -9.58 -10.41 23.24
CA LEU A 138 -10.92 -11.01 23.18
C LEU A 138 -11.03 -12.30 24.00
N GLY A 139 -12.23 -12.58 24.52
CA GLY A 139 -12.55 -13.84 25.18
C GLY A 139 -12.35 -15.05 24.27
N GLN A 140 -12.19 -16.25 24.84
CA GLN A 140 -11.96 -17.47 24.05
C GLN A 140 -13.10 -17.74 23.06
N ASP A 141 -14.35 -17.51 23.47
CA ASP A 141 -15.53 -17.74 22.62
C ASP A 141 -15.65 -16.69 21.50
N GLU A 142 -15.30 -15.44 21.77
CA GLU A 142 -15.26 -14.37 20.76
C GLU A 142 -14.18 -14.65 19.71
N ARG A 143 -12.98 -15.08 20.13
CA ARG A 143 -11.91 -15.47 19.22
C ARG A 143 -12.31 -16.65 18.32
N LYS A 144 -13.07 -17.62 18.84
CA LYS A 144 -13.63 -18.72 18.04
C LYS A 144 -14.62 -18.19 17.00
N ARG A 145 -15.51 -17.27 17.38
CA ARG A 145 -16.47 -16.65 16.44
C ARG A 145 -15.76 -15.88 15.32
N VAL A 146 -14.72 -15.11 15.64
CA VAL A 146 -13.94 -14.34 14.66
C VAL A 146 -13.22 -15.24 13.66
N ARG A 147 -12.65 -16.37 14.11
CA ARG A 147 -11.93 -17.30 13.23
C ARG A 147 -12.84 -18.08 12.28
N GLY A 148 -14.16 -18.01 12.50
CA GLY A 148 -15.12 -18.86 11.82
C GLY A 148 -15.12 -20.31 12.36
N PRO A 149 -16.15 -21.09 12.00
CA PRO A 149 -16.16 -22.53 12.23
C PRO A 149 -15.08 -23.26 11.42
#